data_AF-A0A7S2DTB2-F1
#
_entry.id   AF-A0A7S2DTB2-F1
#
_cell.length_a   1.000
_cell.length_b   1.000
_cell.length_c   1.000
_cell.angle_alpha   90.00
_cell.angle_beta   90.00
_cell.angle_gamma   90.00
#
_symmetry.space_group_name_H-M   'P 1'
#
loop_
_entity.id
_entity.type
_entity.pdbx_description
1 polymer ?
#
loop_
_entity_poly.entity_id
_entity_poly.type
_entity_poly.pdbx_seq_one_letter_code
_entity_poly.pdbx_strand_id
1 'polypeptide(L)'
;EYYFDHEADEGLNLSAGYAPEWPKVNGITGHFGTINIHPGTNVTCKLYGFDPASGQRIKLPRWAMTFFDLDTGKDGYKSVEFLKMHNFKHYYMTNTSEITARPMGGGATKFTGTREGNGDDNPENPLELTVLQKNRAVS
;
A
#
# COMPACT_ATOMS: atom_id res chain seq x y z
N GLU A 1 -9.01 1.11 23.33
CA GLU A 1 -9.37 -0.32 23.42
C GLU A 1 -8.34 -1.12 22.63
N TYR A 2 -7.72 -2.11 23.26
CA TYR A 2 -6.81 -3.02 22.56
C TYR A 2 -7.63 -4.26 22.15
N TYR A 3 -7.81 -4.43 20.85
CA TYR A 3 -8.52 -5.58 20.28
C TYR A 3 -7.60 -6.81 20.32
N PHE A 4 -8.00 -7.80 21.12
CA PHE A 4 -7.36 -9.10 21.24
C PHE A 4 -8.41 -10.18 20.94
N ASP A 5 -8.64 -10.46 19.66
CA ASP A 5 -9.08 -11.78 19.18
C ASP A 5 -9.22 -11.75 17.65
N HIS A 6 -8.36 -12.46 16.93
CA HIS A 6 -8.48 -12.61 15.48
C HIS A 6 -7.96 -13.99 15.02
N GLU A 7 -8.88 -14.84 14.57
CA GLU A 7 -8.60 -16.17 14.00
C GLU A 7 -8.02 -16.09 12.57
N ALA A 8 -7.60 -17.25 12.03
CA ALA A 8 -6.81 -17.39 10.81
C ALA A 8 -7.55 -16.96 9.52
N ASP A 9 -8.88 -16.93 9.51
CA ASP A 9 -9.71 -16.66 8.32
C ASP A 9 -9.78 -15.18 7.89
N GLU A 10 -9.20 -14.25 8.65
CA GLU A 10 -9.26 -12.81 8.32
C GLU A 10 -8.51 -12.41 7.04
N GLY A 11 -7.66 -13.28 6.48
CA GLY A 11 -7.04 -13.06 5.17
C GLY A 11 -8.02 -13.17 3.99
N LEU A 12 -9.23 -13.71 4.22
CA LEU A 12 -10.30 -13.87 3.23
C LEU A 12 -11.46 -12.88 3.44
N ASN A 13 -11.50 -12.20 4.59
CA ASN A 13 -12.50 -11.20 4.91
C ASN A 13 -12.04 -9.83 4.44
N LEU A 14 -12.18 -9.59 3.13
CA LEU A 14 -12.23 -8.23 2.60
C LEU A 14 -13.23 -7.42 3.44
N SER A 15 -12.85 -6.22 3.89
CA SER A 15 -13.78 -5.35 4.63
C SER A 15 -15.11 -5.28 3.88
N ALA A 16 -16.24 -5.50 4.56
CA ALA A 16 -17.55 -5.37 3.94
C ALA A 16 -17.62 -4.03 3.19
N GLY A 17 -17.62 -4.07 1.85
CA GLY A 17 -17.53 -2.88 1.00
C GLY A 17 -16.24 -2.69 0.18
N TYR A 18 -15.26 -3.61 0.22
CA TYR A 18 -14.20 -3.59 -0.79
C TYR A 18 -14.79 -3.90 -2.18
N ALA A 19 -14.77 -2.89 -3.03
CA ALA A 19 -15.20 -2.97 -4.41
C ALA A 19 -14.02 -2.56 -5.30
N PRO A 20 -13.29 -3.52 -5.90
CA PRO A 20 -12.28 -3.18 -6.91
C PRO A 20 -12.95 -2.69 -8.20
N GLU A 21 -12.35 -1.69 -8.86
CA GLU A 21 -12.77 -1.25 -10.20
C GLU A 21 -12.48 -2.34 -11.25
N TRP A 22 -11.29 -2.92 -11.18
CA TRP A 22 -10.81 -3.98 -12.05
C TRP A 22 -10.38 -5.19 -11.21
N PRO A 23 -11.33 -6.07 -10.82
CA PRO A 23 -11.02 -7.22 -9.97
C PRO A 23 -9.92 -8.14 -10.51
N LYS A 24 -9.76 -8.21 -11.85
CA LYS A 24 -8.79 -9.08 -12.54
C LYS A 24 -7.33 -8.70 -12.30
N VAL A 25 -7.04 -7.48 -11.83
CA VAL A 25 -5.67 -7.03 -11.55
C VAL A 25 -5.32 -7.13 -10.07
N ASN A 26 -6.16 -7.74 -9.23
CA ASN A 26 -5.80 -8.07 -7.85
C ASN A 26 -4.87 -9.29 -7.77
N GLY A 27 -4.04 -9.34 -6.75
CA GLY A 27 -3.17 -10.49 -6.46
C GLY A 27 -1.73 -10.21 -6.83
N ILE A 28 -1.09 -11.12 -7.57
CA ILE A 28 0.28 -10.94 -8.05
C ILE A 28 0.24 -10.60 -9.54
N THR A 29 0.72 -9.39 -9.87
CA THR A 29 0.88 -8.93 -11.25
C THR A 29 2.35 -8.66 -11.51
N GLY A 30 2.98 -9.48 -12.35
CA GLY A 30 4.43 -9.43 -12.56
C GLY A 30 5.20 -9.64 -11.26
N HIS A 31 5.97 -8.65 -10.84
CA HIS A 31 6.77 -8.67 -9.60
C HIS A 31 6.09 -7.99 -8.41
N PHE A 32 4.84 -7.53 -8.55
CA PHE A 32 4.14 -6.75 -7.54
C PHE A 32 2.93 -7.49 -6.96
N GLY A 33 2.70 -7.25 -5.66
CA GLY A 33 1.39 -7.45 -5.06
C GLY A 33 0.50 -6.24 -5.35
N THR A 34 -0.69 -6.47 -5.88
CA THR A 34 -1.60 -5.44 -6.35
C THR A 34 -2.94 -5.53 -5.62
N ILE A 35 -3.42 -4.37 -5.16
CA ILE A 35 -4.75 -4.17 -4.57
C ILE A 35 -5.43 -3.07 -5.37
N ASN A 36 -6.43 -3.44 -6.16
CA ASN A 36 -7.17 -2.51 -7.00
C ASN A 36 -8.35 -1.92 -6.23
N ILE A 37 -8.43 -0.59 -6.19
CA ILE A 37 -9.42 0.13 -5.38
C ILE A 37 -10.29 0.97 -6.32
N HIS A 38 -11.62 0.90 -6.17
CA HIS A 38 -12.51 1.77 -6.93
C HIS A 38 -12.32 3.25 -6.54
N PRO A 39 -12.23 4.19 -7.51
CA PRO A 39 -12.07 5.60 -7.20
C PRO A 39 -13.09 6.13 -6.20
N GLY A 40 -12.64 6.95 -5.25
CA GLY A 40 -13.50 7.50 -4.20
C GLY A 40 -13.81 6.54 -3.05
N THR A 41 -13.27 5.31 -3.09
CA THR A 41 -13.38 4.33 -1.99
C THR A 41 -12.02 4.09 -1.35
N ASN A 42 -12.03 3.47 -0.16
CA ASN A 42 -10.82 3.07 0.55
C ASN A 42 -10.99 1.63 1.05
N VAL A 43 -9.88 0.91 1.20
CA VAL A 43 -9.84 -0.40 1.85
C VAL A 43 -8.88 -0.37 3.03
N THR A 44 -9.21 -1.14 4.08
CA THR A 44 -8.29 -1.40 5.18
C THR A 44 -7.81 -2.84 5.09
N CYS A 45 -6.50 -3.02 5.04
CA CYS A 45 -5.87 -4.34 4.96
C CYS A 45 -5.05 -4.62 6.23
N LYS A 46 -5.09 -5.86 6.71
CA LYS A 46 -4.15 -6.38 7.69
C LYS A 46 -3.20 -7.35 6.99
N LEU A 47 -1.91 -7.25 7.27
CA LEU A 47 -0.89 -8.09 6.66
C LEU A 47 -0.34 -9.11 7.65
N TYR A 48 -0.19 -10.34 7.19
CA TYR A 48 0.31 -11.47 7.97
C TYR A 48 1.31 -12.27 7.12
N GLY A 49 2.36 -12.78 7.76
CA GLY A 49 3.21 -13.80 7.16
C GLY A 49 2.65 -15.19 7.46
N PHE A 50 2.76 -16.11 6.51
CA PHE A 50 2.36 -17.51 6.68
C PHE A 50 3.49 -18.45 6.28
N ASP A 51 3.61 -19.58 6.99
CA ASP A 51 4.43 -20.69 6.56
C ASP A 51 3.74 -21.43 5.41
N PRO A 52 4.40 -21.61 4.24
CA PRO A 52 3.74 -22.14 3.06
C PRO A 52 3.40 -23.64 3.15
N ALA A 53 4.07 -24.40 4.03
CA ALA A 53 3.82 -25.83 4.18
C ALA A 53 2.65 -26.12 5.14
N SER A 54 2.59 -25.40 6.25
CA SER A 54 1.61 -25.60 7.31
C SER A 54 0.41 -24.65 7.24
N GLY A 55 0.52 -23.55 6.49
CA GLY A 55 -0.49 -22.48 6.47
C GLY A 55 -0.58 -21.68 7.77
N GLN A 56 0.31 -21.93 8.74
CA GLN A 56 0.27 -21.25 10.04
C GLN A 56 0.88 -19.85 9.95
N ARG A 57 0.34 -18.91 10.75
CA ARG A 57 0.89 -17.55 10.86
C ARG A 57 2.31 -17.61 11.42
N ILE A 58 3.24 -16.92 10.75
CA ILE A 58 4.60 -16.73 11.24
C ILE A 58 4.81 -15.31 11.73
N LYS A 59 5.61 -15.16 12.78
CA LYS A 59 6.04 -13.85 13.27
C LYS A 59 7.28 -13.42 12.49
N LEU A 60 7.17 -12.33 11.75
CA LEU A 60 8.31 -11.70 11.08
C LEU A 60 8.97 -10.71 12.05
N PRO A 61 10.16 -11.02 12.64
CA PRO A 61 10.76 -10.17 13.66
C PRO A 61 11.24 -8.83 13.10
N ARG A 62 11.68 -8.82 11.84
CA ARG A 62 12.02 -7.63 11.06
C ARG A 62 11.67 -7.89 9.60
N TRP A 63 10.99 -6.95 8.98
CA TRP A 63 10.64 -6.96 7.58
C TRP A 63 10.42 -5.52 7.13
N ALA A 64 10.48 -5.30 5.83
CA ALA A 64 10.16 -4.03 5.19
C ALA A 64 9.16 -4.29 4.06
N MET A 65 8.38 -3.27 3.71
CA MET A 65 7.44 -3.32 2.62
C MET A 65 7.43 -1.96 1.93
N THR A 66 7.58 -1.99 0.62
CA THR A 66 7.51 -0.80 -0.21
C THR A 66 6.15 -0.72 -0.87
N PHE A 67 5.51 0.43 -0.73
CA PHE A 67 4.35 0.81 -1.50
C PHE A 67 4.81 1.72 -2.63
N PHE A 68 4.36 1.40 -3.84
CA PHE A 68 4.74 2.09 -5.06
C PHE A 68 3.55 2.85 -5.60
N ASP A 69 3.85 3.72 -6.56
CA ASP A 69 2.84 4.37 -7.39
C ASP A 69 1.82 5.11 -6.53
N LEU A 70 2.30 6.06 -5.71
CA LEU A 70 1.44 7.02 -5.04
C LEU A 70 1.46 8.33 -5.81
N ASP A 71 0.43 8.54 -6.60
CA ASP A 71 0.27 9.72 -7.42
C ASP A 71 -1.10 10.40 -7.22
N THR A 72 -1.45 11.24 -8.17
CA THR A 72 -2.77 11.83 -8.27
C THR A 72 -3.27 11.71 -9.71
N GLY A 73 -4.59 11.63 -9.87
CA GLY A 73 -5.23 11.83 -11.15
C GLY A 73 -5.16 13.29 -11.62
N LYS A 74 -5.75 13.53 -12.80
CA LYS A 74 -5.74 14.81 -13.51
C LYS A 74 -5.93 16.05 -12.61
N ASP A 75 -5.15 17.09 -12.90
CA ASP A 75 -5.12 18.39 -12.22
C ASP A 75 -4.57 18.31 -10.78
N GLY A 76 -4.06 17.16 -10.34
CA GLY A 76 -3.42 16.99 -9.03
C GLY A 76 -4.39 16.66 -7.88
N TYR A 77 -5.68 16.45 -8.14
CA TYR A 77 -6.67 16.29 -7.05
C TYR A 77 -7.85 15.34 -7.33
N LYS A 78 -8.07 14.88 -8.57
CA LYS A 78 -9.28 14.12 -8.91
C LYS A 78 -9.29 12.67 -8.39
N SER A 79 -8.12 12.06 -8.25
CA SER A 79 -7.94 10.71 -7.72
C SER A 79 -6.62 10.67 -6.96
N VAL A 80 -6.63 11.06 -5.69
CA VAL A 80 -5.40 11.16 -4.89
C VAL A 80 -5.14 9.84 -4.19
N GLU A 81 -4.02 9.21 -4.51
CA GLU A 81 -3.62 7.97 -3.87
C GLU A 81 -2.93 8.24 -2.55
N PHE A 82 -3.28 7.42 -1.55
CA PHE A 82 -2.70 7.55 -0.22
C PHE A 82 -2.68 6.23 0.53
N LEU A 83 -1.71 6.13 1.43
CA LEU A 83 -1.59 5.05 2.40
C LEU A 83 -1.74 5.63 3.81
N LYS A 84 -2.57 5.00 4.64
CA LYS A 84 -2.56 5.22 6.10
C LYS A 84 -1.98 3.98 6.77
N MET A 85 -0.86 4.16 7.47
CA MET A 85 -0.14 3.04 8.07
C MET A 85 0.03 3.24 9.57
N HIS A 86 -0.14 2.16 10.31
CA HIS A 86 0.12 2.05 11.75
C HIS A 86 1.22 1.02 12.00
N ASN A 87 1.75 0.97 13.24
CA ASN A 87 2.60 -0.11 13.74
C ASN A 87 3.92 -0.35 13.00
N PHE A 88 4.51 0.69 12.41
CA PHE A 88 5.86 0.63 11.83
C PHE A 88 6.88 1.39 12.70
N LYS A 89 8.18 1.20 12.44
CA LYS A 89 9.27 1.87 13.18
C LYS A 89 9.93 3.01 12.40
N HIS A 90 10.14 2.79 11.11
CA HIS A 90 10.77 3.76 10.21
C HIS A 90 10.02 3.75 8.88
N TYR A 91 10.04 4.89 8.19
CA TYR A 91 9.71 4.96 6.78
C TYR A 91 10.87 5.61 6.03
N TYR A 92 11.01 5.28 4.75
CA TYR A 92 12.05 5.80 3.87
C TYR A 92 11.42 6.35 2.59
N MET A 93 11.85 7.56 2.23
CA MET A 93 11.42 8.29 1.04
C MET A 93 12.64 9.00 0.44
N THR A 94 12.60 9.32 -0.85
CA THR A 94 13.65 10.15 -1.46
C THR A 94 13.58 11.58 -0.93
N ASN A 95 14.71 12.30 -0.97
CA ASN A 95 14.76 13.72 -0.60
C ASN A 95 13.89 14.60 -1.51
N THR A 96 13.65 14.15 -2.74
CA THR A 96 12.80 14.81 -3.75
C THR A 96 11.47 14.08 -3.94
N SER A 97 10.97 13.41 -2.90
CA SER A 97 9.75 12.60 -3.02
C SER A 97 8.55 13.44 -3.46
N GLU A 98 7.70 12.82 -4.28
CA GLU A 98 6.39 13.33 -4.66
C GLU A 98 5.29 12.87 -3.69
N ILE A 99 5.67 12.30 -2.55
CA ILE A 99 4.78 11.90 -1.47
C ILE A 99 4.99 12.84 -0.28
N THR A 100 3.91 13.14 0.45
CA THR A 100 3.96 13.79 1.75
C THR A 100 3.65 12.81 2.87
N ALA A 101 4.43 12.85 3.95
CA ALA A 101 4.18 12.07 5.16
C ALA A 101 3.63 12.97 6.26
N ARG A 102 2.39 12.72 6.69
CA ARG A 102 1.72 13.49 7.75
C ARG A 102 1.34 12.58 8.93
N PRO A 103 1.87 12.83 10.14
CA PRO A 103 1.41 12.16 11.35
C PRO A 103 -0.09 12.39 11.57
N MET A 104 -0.79 11.34 12.00
CA MET A 104 -2.20 11.37 12.37
C MET A 104 -2.37 11.00 13.85
N GLY A 105 -3.58 11.20 14.37
CA GLY A 105 -3.95 10.69 15.70
C GLY A 105 -3.83 9.17 15.78
N GLY A 106 -3.57 8.65 16.98
CA GLY A 106 -3.50 7.19 17.21
C GLY A 106 -2.25 6.50 16.64
N GLY A 107 -1.16 7.26 16.40
CA GLY A 107 0.12 6.70 15.94
C GLY A 107 0.14 6.30 14.47
N ALA A 108 -0.84 6.72 13.67
CA ALA A 108 -0.81 6.54 12.23
C ALA A 108 0.06 7.59 11.54
N THR A 109 0.56 7.25 10.35
CA THR A 109 1.07 8.23 9.39
C THR A 109 0.30 8.08 8.08
N LYS A 110 -0.11 9.21 7.48
CA LYS A 110 -0.69 9.26 6.14
C LYS A 110 0.38 9.66 5.14
N PHE A 111 0.62 8.81 4.16
CA PHE A 111 1.45 9.06 2.98
C PHE A 111 0.52 9.41 1.82
N THR A 112 0.71 10.54 1.15
CA THR A 112 -0.20 11.02 0.10
C THR A 112 0.61 11.47 -1.11
N GLY A 113 0.27 10.98 -2.32
CA GLY A 113 0.83 11.46 -3.58
C GLY A 113 0.50 12.93 -3.82
N THR A 114 1.38 13.65 -4.52
CA THR A 114 1.25 15.11 -4.73
C THR A 114 1.38 15.56 -6.19
N ARG A 115 1.67 14.64 -7.10
CA ARG A 115 1.89 14.94 -8.52
C ARG A 115 1.04 14.03 -9.39
N GLU A 116 0.68 14.55 -10.55
CA GLU A 116 -0.10 13.81 -11.54
C GLU A 116 0.76 12.69 -12.12
N GLY A 117 0.22 11.47 -12.11
CA GLY A 117 0.83 10.31 -12.76
C GLY A 117 0.03 9.82 -13.95
N ASN A 118 0.58 8.83 -14.64
CA ASN A 118 -0.03 8.20 -15.80
C ASN A 118 0.49 6.78 -15.96
N GLY A 119 -0.22 5.93 -16.69
CA GLY A 119 0.17 4.51 -16.81
C GLY A 119 1.59 4.23 -17.32
N ASP A 120 2.24 5.16 -18.02
CA ASP A 120 3.62 4.96 -18.52
C ASP A 120 4.68 5.16 -17.43
N ASP A 121 4.33 5.78 -16.31
CA ASP A 121 5.26 6.00 -15.19
C ASP A 121 5.18 4.91 -14.10
N ASN A 122 4.22 3.99 -14.20
CA ASN A 122 4.09 2.83 -13.33
C ASN A 122 5.33 1.91 -13.41
N PRO A 123 5.85 1.41 -12.28
CA PRO A 123 7.02 0.55 -12.29
C PRO A 123 6.69 -0.88 -12.78
N GLU A 124 7.50 -1.40 -13.69
CA GLU A 124 7.40 -2.80 -14.15
C GLU A 124 8.28 -3.76 -13.32
N ASN A 125 9.34 -3.24 -12.69
CA ASN A 125 10.29 -4.01 -11.88
C ASN A 125 10.66 -3.24 -10.59
N PRO A 126 10.41 -3.79 -9.38
CA PRO A 126 10.69 -3.11 -8.12
C PRO A 126 12.19 -2.91 -7.85
N LEU A 127 13.07 -3.61 -8.58
CA LEU A 127 14.52 -3.52 -8.42
C LEU A 127 15.18 -2.57 -9.44
N GLU A 128 14.45 -2.10 -10.45
CA GLU A 128 14.96 -1.31 -11.57
C GLU A 128 14.14 -0.03 -11.78
N LEU A 129 13.99 0.75 -10.72
CA LEU A 129 13.16 1.94 -10.72
C LEU A 129 13.88 3.16 -11.31
N THR A 130 13.15 3.92 -12.13
CA THR A 130 13.54 5.28 -12.51
C THR A 130 13.55 6.22 -11.29
N VAL A 131 14.13 7.41 -11.44
CA VAL A 131 14.10 8.43 -10.37
C VAL A 131 12.66 8.83 -10.03
N LEU A 132 11.81 8.97 -11.04
CA LEU A 132 10.40 9.34 -10.85
C LEU A 132 9.67 8.26 -10.03
N GLN A 133 9.81 6.99 -10.41
CA GLN A 133 9.19 5.87 -9.69
C GLN A 133 9.66 5.78 -8.24
N LYS A 134 10.95 6.06 -7.96
CA LYS A 134 11.47 6.14 -6.58
C LYS A 134 10.85 7.29 -5.79
N ASN A 135 10.61 8.43 -6.43
CA ASN A 135 9.98 9.58 -5.78
C ASN A 135 8.52 9.31 -5.39
N ARG A 136 7.87 8.33 -6.02
CA ARG A 136 6.49 7.89 -5.76
C ARG A 136 6.41 6.58 -4.96
N ALA A 137 7.50 6.21 -4.27
CA ALA A 137 7.53 5.05 -3.40
C ALA A 137 7.82 5.42 -1.94
N VAL A 138 7.26 4.65 -1.01
CA VAL A 138 7.57 4.70 0.42
C VAL A 138 7.81 3.29 0.96
N SER A 139 8.90 3.11 1.71
CA SER A 139 9.28 1.83 2.35
C SER A 139 9.28 1.89 3.86
#